data_AF-A0A258E0V9-F1
#
_entry.id   AF-A0A258E0V9-F1
#
_cell.length_a   1.000
_cell.length_b   1.000
_cell.length_c   1.000
_cell.angle_alpha   90.00
_cell.angle_beta   90.00
_cell.angle_gamma   90.00
#
_symmetry.space_group_name_H-M   'P 1'
#
loop_
_entity.id
_entity.type
_entity.pdbx_description
1 polymer ?
#
loop_
_entity_poly.entity_id
_entity_poly.type
_entity_poly.pdbx_seq_one_letter_code
_entity_poly.pdbx_strand_id
1 'polypeptide(L)'
;MPRPTHAKYLFSSVGFVFLFALGWWALPKEELIKAEEKWKGVCWVGGRQPLAGGEVEALSSIGANALSQTPFGWQSDKHSPEIRWDLSNDRRWWGETPIGIKATLDSTSRFGMMNMMKPHLWLREGWVGEIEMQSEEDWKSWFANYQAFILDYARLAEDLKMPMLCVGTELEKTSLKEKEWRVIIAEVRKVYSGKLTYAANFTEFEQVRFWDALDYIGVQAYFPLAKNHNPSLQELTQSWNSHLPSIEKVIRKFKKPVLFTEIGYCNTVDAAVE
;
A
#
# COMPACT_ATOMS: atom_id res chain seq x y z
N MET A 1 74.49 -21.54 -27.53
CA MET A 1 74.14 -20.85 -26.26
C MET A 1 74.92 -19.56 -26.24
N PRO A 2 74.32 -18.37 -25.98
CA PRO A 2 73.62 -18.08 -24.72
C PRO A 2 72.40 -17.14 -24.84
N ARG A 3 71.57 -17.05 -23.79
CA ARG A 3 70.83 -15.81 -23.44
C ARG A 3 71.72 -14.97 -22.54
N PRO A 4 71.68 -13.64 -22.65
CA PRO A 4 71.44 -12.81 -21.46
C PRO A 4 70.63 -11.51 -21.76
N THR A 5 69.53 -11.22 -21.05
CA THR A 5 69.35 -10.33 -19.87
C THR A 5 69.25 -8.81 -20.10
N HIS A 6 68.12 -8.28 -19.62
CA HIS A 6 67.90 -7.04 -18.84
C HIS A 6 68.15 -5.60 -19.40
N ALA A 7 67.03 -4.85 -19.45
CA ALA A 7 66.73 -3.64 -18.64
C ALA A 7 66.83 -2.19 -19.21
N LYS A 8 65.69 -1.49 -19.04
CA LYS A 8 65.40 -0.06 -18.71
C LYS A 8 65.61 1.07 -19.75
N TYR A 9 64.56 1.87 -19.97
CA TYR A 9 64.29 3.26 -19.49
C TYR A 9 63.21 3.92 -20.40
N LEU A 10 62.01 4.27 -19.89
CA LEU A 10 61.59 5.62 -19.45
C LEU A 10 61.66 6.73 -20.53
N PHE A 11 60.53 7.16 -21.11
CA PHE A 11 59.90 8.48 -20.88
C PHE A 11 58.81 8.84 -21.91
N SER A 12 57.79 9.51 -21.38
CA SER A 12 56.95 10.56 -21.97
C SER A 12 55.92 10.22 -23.06
N SER A 13 54.66 10.26 -22.66
CA SER A 13 53.59 10.89 -23.44
C SER A 13 52.47 11.30 -22.48
N VAL A 14 52.75 12.34 -21.68
CA VAL A 14 51.69 13.14 -21.06
C VAL A 14 51.17 14.05 -22.17
N GLY A 15 50.03 13.68 -22.75
CA GLY A 15 49.39 14.41 -23.84
C GLY A 15 47.88 14.42 -23.64
N PHE A 16 47.39 15.52 -23.07
CA PHE A 16 46.05 16.10 -23.23
C PHE A 16 44.85 15.14 -23.39
N VAL A 17 44.16 14.88 -22.28
CA VAL A 17 42.69 14.79 -22.28
C VAL A 17 42.18 15.89 -21.37
N PHE A 18 41.73 16.99 -21.97
CA PHE A 18 41.09 18.10 -21.29
C PHE A 18 39.83 17.63 -20.56
N LEU A 19 39.85 17.78 -19.23
CA LEU A 19 38.77 18.21 -18.34
C LEU A 19 37.36 18.32 -18.97
N PHE A 20 36.54 17.28 -18.80
CA PHE A 20 35.07 17.36 -18.93
C PHE A 20 34.32 16.69 -17.77
N ALA A 21 34.87 16.77 -16.55
CA ALA A 21 34.24 16.15 -15.38
C ALA A 21 34.21 17.03 -14.12
N LEU A 22 34.19 18.35 -14.28
CA LEU A 22 33.89 19.30 -13.18
C LEU A 22 32.56 19.99 -13.49
N GLY A 23 31.50 19.21 -13.37
CA GLY A 23 30.15 19.63 -13.67
C GLY A 23 29.14 18.51 -13.48
N TRP A 24 29.37 17.60 -12.53
CA TRP A 24 28.22 16.94 -11.90
C TRP A 24 27.55 18.03 -11.08
N TRP A 25 26.74 18.85 -11.77
CA TRP A 25 25.77 19.69 -11.11
C TRP A 25 25.08 18.79 -10.09
N ALA A 26 25.15 19.18 -8.83
CA ALA A 26 24.17 18.77 -7.85
C ALA A 26 22.84 19.27 -8.40
N LEU A 27 22.21 18.47 -9.27
CA LEU A 27 20.84 18.65 -9.68
C LEU A 27 20.09 18.75 -8.35
N PRO A 28 19.44 19.89 -8.05
CA PRO A 28 18.71 20.02 -6.81
C PRO A 28 17.78 18.81 -6.71
N LYS A 29 17.79 18.12 -5.56
CA LYS A 29 16.88 17.01 -5.32
C LYS A 29 15.49 17.52 -5.66
N GLU A 30 14.91 16.96 -6.73
CA GLU A 30 13.64 17.43 -7.28
C GLU A 30 12.62 17.60 -6.16
N GLU A 31 11.90 18.72 -6.06
CA GLU A 31 11.00 18.89 -4.92
C GLU A 31 9.96 17.76 -4.86
N LEU A 32 9.70 17.24 -3.66
CA LEU A 32 8.62 16.28 -3.47
C LEU A 32 7.30 16.99 -3.71
N ILE A 33 6.37 16.28 -4.34
CA ILE A 33 5.00 16.78 -4.42
C ILE A 33 4.44 16.97 -3.00
N LYS A 34 3.65 18.03 -2.84
CA LYS A 34 3.02 18.35 -1.55
C LYS A 34 1.59 17.83 -1.58
N ALA A 35 1.21 17.09 -0.56
CA ALA A 35 -0.19 16.71 -0.36
C ALA A 35 -1.00 17.96 0.03
N GLU A 36 -2.09 18.23 -0.69
CA GLU A 36 -2.99 19.36 -0.41
C GLU A 36 -3.93 19.07 0.77
N GLU A 37 -4.24 17.79 0.98
CA GLU A 37 -5.08 17.31 2.07
C GLU A 37 -4.31 16.36 2.98
N LYS A 38 -4.63 16.39 4.27
CA LYS A 38 -4.09 15.45 5.27
C LYS A 38 -5.22 14.68 5.94
N TRP A 39 -5.21 13.37 5.72
CA TRP A 39 -6.14 12.44 6.35
C TRP A 39 -5.49 11.80 7.58
N LYS A 40 -6.14 12.00 8.73
CA LYS A 40 -5.85 11.40 10.03
C LYS A 40 -6.89 10.28 10.21
N GLY A 41 -6.56 9.13 9.64
CA GLY A 41 -7.48 8.02 9.45
C GLY A 41 -7.49 7.02 10.62
N VAL A 42 -8.62 6.36 10.80
CA VAL A 42 -8.75 5.16 11.63
C VAL A 42 -9.25 3.99 10.77
N CYS A 43 -8.63 2.82 10.93
CA CYS A 43 -9.12 1.60 10.29
C CYS A 43 -10.34 1.06 11.03
N TRP A 44 -11.45 0.89 10.31
CA TRP A 44 -12.72 0.48 10.87
C TRP A 44 -13.20 -0.83 10.25
N VAL A 45 -13.16 -1.89 11.05
CA VAL A 45 -13.76 -3.18 10.70
C VAL A 45 -15.24 -3.18 11.10
N GLY A 46 -16.10 -3.66 10.21
CA GLY A 46 -17.55 -3.66 10.40
C GLY A 46 -17.99 -4.42 11.66
N GLY A 47 -18.75 -3.76 12.53
CA GLY A 47 -19.35 -4.40 13.70
C GLY A 47 -20.58 -5.26 13.36
N ARG A 48 -21.13 -5.97 14.37
CA ARG A 48 -22.39 -6.73 14.22
C ARG A 48 -23.64 -5.86 14.20
N GLN A 49 -23.51 -4.57 14.52
CA GLN A 49 -24.60 -3.62 14.71
C GLN A 49 -24.24 -2.28 14.06
N PRO A 50 -25.25 -1.45 13.72
CA PRO A 50 -25.03 -0.06 13.35
C PRO A 50 -24.29 0.74 14.41
N LEU A 51 -23.56 1.77 13.96
CA LEU A 51 -22.97 2.76 14.85
C LEU A 51 -24.06 3.45 15.67
N ALA A 52 -23.86 3.56 16.98
CA ALA A 52 -24.78 4.30 17.86
C ALA A 52 -24.58 5.83 17.76
N GLY A 53 -23.47 6.27 17.15
CA GLY A 53 -23.16 7.66 16.85
C GLY A 53 -22.04 8.23 17.73
N GLY A 54 -21.98 7.81 19.00
CA GLY A 54 -20.95 8.25 19.94
C GLY A 54 -19.53 7.82 19.54
N GLU A 55 -19.39 6.74 18.76
CA GLU A 55 -18.11 6.26 18.25
C GLU A 55 -17.47 7.27 17.30
N VAL A 56 -18.26 7.82 16.38
CA VAL A 56 -17.77 8.80 15.37
C VAL A 56 -17.46 10.14 16.04
N GLU A 57 -18.28 10.56 17.02
CA GLU A 57 -18.02 11.75 17.81
C GLU A 57 -16.71 11.63 18.60
N ALA A 58 -16.48 10.48 19.26
CA ALA A 58 -15.23 10.21 19.96
C ALA A 58 -14.03 10.30 19.01
N LEU A 59 -14.09 9.67 17.84
CA LEU A 59 -13.03 9.77 16.82
C LEU A 59 -12.80 11.21 16.35
N SER A 60 -13.88 11.96 16.08
CA SER A 60 -13.78 13.35 15.64
C SER A 60 -13.15 14.24 16.72
N SER A 61 -13.48 14.03 18.00
CA SER A 61 -12.97 14.82 19.13
C SER A 61 -11.46 14.69 19.37
N ILE A 62 -10.86 13.55 18.98
CA ILE A 62 -9.40 13.36 19.00
C ILE A 62 -8.73 13.81 17.68
N GLY A 63 -9.51 14.39 16.77
CA GLY A 63 -9.04 14.97 15.52
C GLY A 63 -8.93 13.99 14.36
N ALA A 64 -9.53 12.79 14.43
CA ALA A 64 -9.66 11.95 13.24
C ALA A 64 -10.56 12.64 12.21
N ASN A 65 -10.19 12.58 10.94
CA ASN A 65 -10.96 13.16 9.83
C ASN A 65 -11.08 12.20 8.62
N ALA A 66 -10.70 10.93 8.80
CA ALA A 66 -10.88 9.91 7.80
C ALA A 66 -11.13 8.54 8.43
N LEU A 67 -11.76 7.65 7.66
CA LEU A 67 -12.08 6.29 8.07
C LEU A 67 -11.87 5.34 6.89
N SER A 68 -11.22 4.19 7.11
CA SER A 68 -11.24 3.10 6.13
C SER A 68 -12.24 2.03 6.55
N GLN A 69 -13.09 1.59 5.65
CA GLN A 69 -14.06 0.51 5.89
C GLN A 69 -13.57 -0.76 5.21
N THR A 70 -13.40 -1.84 5.96
CA THR A 70 -12.73 -3.07 5.48
C THR A 70 -13.71 -4.25 5.39
N PRO A 71 -14.42 -4.44 4.27
CA PRO A 71 -15.16 -5.67 4.03
C PRO A 71 -14.22 -6.80 3.55
N PHE A 72 -14.53 -8.04 3.91
CA PHE A 72 -13.67 -9.18 3.57
C PHE A 72 -14.23 -10.07 2.45
N GLY A 73 -13.32 -10.55 1.61
CA GLY A 73 -13.43 -11.80 0.86
C GLY A 73 -12.60 -12.89 1.53
N TRP A 74 -12.87 -14.16 1.24
CA TRP A 74 -12.26 -15.30 1.91
C TRP A 74 -11.59 -16.22 0.90
N GLN A 75 -10.37 -16.63 1.22
CA GLN A 75 -9.63 -17.65 0.49
C GLN A 75 -9.17 -18.73 1.48
N SER A 76 -9.32 -20.00 1.08
CA SER A 76 -9.07 -21.12 1.99
C SER A 76 -7.59 -21.40 2.22
N ASP A 77 -6.78 -21.21 1.19
CA ASP A 77 -5.36 -21.60 1.15
C ASP A 77 -4.60 -20.68 0.18
N LYS A 78 -3.32 -20.41 0.45
CA LYS A 78 -2.49 -19.49 -0.35
C LYS A 78 -2.18 -19.98 -1.77
N HIS A 79 -2.37 -21.27 -2.06
CA HIS A 79 -2.23 -21.87 -3.37
C HIS A 79 -3.58 -22.14 -4.06
N SER A 80 -4.70 -21.82 -3.40
CA SER A 80 -6.04 -21.98 -3.99
C SER A 80 -6.43 -20.74 -4.82
N PRO A 81 -6.89 -20.91 -6.07
CA PRO A 81 -7.38 -19.80 -6.88
C PRO A 81 -8.77 -19.30 -6.47
N GLU A 82 -9.50 -20.04 -5.61
CA GLU A 82 -10.88 -19.71 -5.22
C GLU A 82 -10.91 -18.54 -4.22
N ILE A 83 -11.69 -17.51 -4.55
CA ILE A 83 -12.02 -16.40 -3.64
C ILE A 83 -13.54 -16.40 -3.47
N ARG A 84 -14.00 -16.36 -2.22
CA ARG A 84 -15.43 -16.28 -1.87
C ARG A 84 -15.73 -14.91 -1.31
N TRP A 85 -16.77 -14.26 -1.77
CA TRP A 85 -17.31 -13.05 -1.18
C TRP A 85 -18.81 -13.02 -1.37
N ASP A 86 -19.47 -12.21 -0.56
CA ASP A 86 -20.92 -12.07 -0.58
C ASP A 86 -21.32 -10.60 -0.41
N LEU A 87 -22.02 -10.01 -1.37
CA LEU A 87 -22.60 -8.66 -1.21
C LEU A 87 -24.06 -8.71 -0.75
N SER A 88 -24.55 -9.86 -0.28
CA SER A 88 -25.83 -9.94 0.41
C SER A 88 -25.79 -9.19 1.75
N ASN A 89 -26.97 -8.84 2.25
CA ASN A 89 -27.12 -8.20 3.55
C ASN A 89 -27.22 -9.21 4.71
N ASP A 90 -27.01 -10.50 4.44
CA ASP A 90 -27.26 -11.60 5.38
C ASP A 90 -25.98 -12.11 6.11
N ARG A 91 -24.94 -11.27 6.15
CA ARG A 91 -23.66 -11.58 6.82
C ARG A 91 -23.74 -11.46 8.35
N ARG A 92 -22.91 -12.23 9.06
CA ARG A 92 -22.76 -12.12 10.54
C ARG A 92 -22.18 -10.78 10.98
N TRP A 93 -21.31 -10.18 10.16
CA TRP A 93 -20.74 -8.86 10.40
C TRP A 93 -21.52 -7.83 9.57
N TRP A 94 -22.61 -7.32 10.15
CA TRP A 94 -23.51 -6.38 9.48
C TRP A 94 -22.79 -5.19 8.87
N GLY A 95 -21.75 -4.67 9.54
CA GLY A 95 -20.96 -3.53 9.07
C GLY A 95 -20.17 -3.78 7.78
N GLU A 96 -19.97 -5.04 7.39
CA GLU A 96 -19.34 -5.41 6.10
C GLU A 96 -20.36 -5.55 4.96
N THR A 97 -21.65 -5.53 5.26
CA THR A 97 -22.71 -5.57 4.23
C THR A 97 -22.81 -4.23 3.50
N PRO A 98 -23.37 -4.17 2.29
CA PRO A 98 -23.65 -2.91 1.61
C PRO A 98 -24.43 -1.90 2.47
N ILE A 99 -25.42 -2.36 3.24
CA ILE A 99 -26.20 -1.49 4.16
C ILE A 99 -25.31 -0.98 5.30
N GLY A 100 -24.48 -1.84 5.87
CA GLY A 100 -23.58 -1.46 6.97
C GLY A 100 -22.50 -0.47 6.56
N ILE A 101 -21.93 -0.68 5.38
CA ILE A 101 -20.96 0.23 4.77
C ILE A 101 -21.60 1.60 4.52
N LYS A 102 -22.80 1.60 3.93
CA LYS A 102 -23.56 2.85 3.69
C LYS A 102 -23.86 3.57 5.01
N ALA A 103 -24.32 2.86 6.03
CA ALA A 103 -24.64 3.48 7.32
C ALA A 103 -23.40 4.08 8.01
N THR A 104 -22.24 3.44 7.87
CA THR A 104 -20.96 3.97 8.37
C THR A 104 -20.55 5.22 7.58
N LEU A 105 -20.68 5.19 6.26
CA LEU A 105 -20.43 6.35 5.40
C LEU A 105 -21.35 7.54 5.74
N ASP A 106 -22.65 7.30 5.87
CA ASP A 106 -23.63 8.34 6.23
C ASP A 106 -23.35 8.93 7.62
N SER A 107 -22.92 8.11 8.57
CA SER A 107 -22.63 8.54 9.95
C SER A 107 -21.40 9.44 10.02
N THR A 108 -20.36 9.10 9.26
CA THR A 108 -19.08 9.83 9.22
C THR A 108 -19.12 11.06 8.31
N SER A 109 -19.99 11.07 7.28
CA SER A 109 -20.18 12.22 6.39
C SER A 109 -20.68 13.47 7.13
N ARG A 110 -21.48 13.31 8.20
CA ARG A 110 -21.94 14.42 9.06
C ARG A 110 -20.80 15.17 9.76
N PHE A 111 -19.64 14.53 9.90
CA PHE A 111 -18.43 15.09 10.48
C PHE A 111 -17.40 15.50 9.42
N GLY A 112 -17.77 15.45 8.12
CA GLY A 112 -16.86 15.76 7.02
C GLY A 112 -15.69 14.79 6.89
N MET A 113 -15.82 13.56 7.39
CA MET A 113 -14.75 12.58 7.32
C MET A 113 -14.62 11.96 5.93
N MET A 114 -13.40 11.90 5.40
CA MET A 114 -13.10 11.13 4.18
C MET A 114 -13.30 9.63 4.46
N ASN A 115 -13.95 8.91 3.55
CA ASN A 115 -14.07 7.46 3.65
C ASN A 115 -13.35 6.74 2.51
N MET A 116 -12.65 5.67 2.87
CA MET A 116 -12.03 4.74 1.92
C MET A 116 -12.66 3.36 2.05
N MET A 117 -13.22 2.82 0.96
CA MET A 117 -13.54 1.40 0.88
C MET A 117 -12.23 0.63 0.71
N LYS A 118 -11.94 -0.32 1.59
CA LYS A 118 -10.72 -1.15 1.55
C LYS A 118 -11.08 -2.64 1.59
N PRO A 119 -11.58 -3.22 0.49
CA PRO A 119 -11.82 -4.66 0.42
C PRO A 119 -10.52 -5.43 0.65
N HIS A 120 -10.56 -6.39 1.57
CA HIS A 120 -9.38 -7.17 1.95
C HIS A 120 -9.69 -8.67 1.81
N LEU A 121 -8.67 -9.48 1.54
CA LEU A 121 -8.79 -10.93 1.60
C LEU A 121 -8.47 -11.41 3.01
N TRP A 122 -9.23 -12.40 3.47
CA TRP A 122 -8.95 -13.17 4.66
C TRP A 122 -8.51 -14.56 4.24
N LEU A 123 -7.26 -14.92 4.51
CA LEU A 123 -6.79 -16.30 4.39
C LEU A 123 -7.11 -17.06 5.67
N ARG A 124 -7.64 -18.29 5.53
CA ARG A 124 -7.88 -19.15 6.69
C ARG A 124 -6.59 -19.46 7.45
N GLU A 125 -5.50 -19.70 6.71
CA GLU A 125 -4.17 -19.98 7.24
C GLU A 125 -3.13 -19.19 6.42
N GLY A 126 -2.19 -18.55 7.10
CA GLY A 126 -1.14 -17.73 6.49
C GLY A 126 -1.52 -16.27 6.28
N TRP A 127 -0.63 -15.54 5.60
CA TRP A 127 -0.76 -14.12 5.30
C TRP A 127 -1.01 -13.89 3.81
N VAL A 128 -1.83 -12.90 3.46
CA VAL A 128 -2.28 -12.65 2.08
C VAL A 128 -1.14 -12.32 1.12
N GLY A 129 -0.03 -11.80 1.61
CA GLY A 129 1.16 -11.57 0.80
C GLY A 129 1.86 -12.84 0.33
N GLU A 130 1.56 -13.99 0.95
CA GLU A 130 2.11 -15.28 0.56
C GLU A 130 1.35 -15.98 -0.57
N ILE A 131 0.21 -15.44 -1.03
CA ILE A 131 -0.61 -16.01 -2.10
C ILE A 131 0.24 -16.23 -3.35
N GLU A 132 0.35 -17.49 -3.77
CA GLU A 132 1.20 -17.91 -4.87
C GLU A 132 0.58 -19.12 -5.55
N MET A 133 0.09 -18.95 -6.76
CA MET A 133 -0.50 -20.07 -7.50
C MET A 133 0.59 -21.00 -8.04
N GLN A 134 0.29 -22.30 -8.07
CA GLN A 134 1.24 -23.35 -8.45
C GLN A 134 1.33 -23.57 -9.97
N SER A 135 0.41 -22.98 -10.75
CA SER A 135 0.36 -23.06 -12.20
C SER A 135 -0.07 -21.73 -12.82
N GLU A 136 0.19 -21.54 -14.11
CA GLU A 136 -0.29 -20.35 -14.83
C GLU A 136 -1.82 -20.39 -15.04
N GLU A 137 -2.41 -21.58 -15.14
CA GLU A 137 -3.86 -21.79 -15.16
C GLU A 137 -4.52 -21.34 -13.84
N ASP A 138 -3.90 -21.67 -12.71
CA ASP A 138 -4.36 -21.22 -11.39
C ASP A 138 -4.15 -19.72 -11.23
N TRP A 139 -3.03 -19.16 -11.71
CA TRP A 139 -2.84 -17.70 -11.74
C TRP A 139 -3.94 -17.00 -12.52
N LYS A 140 -4.26 -17.49 -13.71
CA LYS A 140 -5.36 -16.93 -14.53
C LYS A 140 -6.69 -17.02 -13.79
N SER A 141 -6.96 -18.14 -13.12
CA SER A 141 -8.19 -18.35 -12.36
C SER A 141 -8.27 -17.42 -11.14
N TRP A 142 -7.18 -17.28 -10.39
CA TRP A 142 -7.09 -16.40 -9.23
C TRP A 142 -7.31 -14.93 -9.63
N PHE A 143 -6.63 -14.45 -10.67
CA PHE A 143 -6.80 -13.06 -11.14
C PHE A 143 -8.21 -12.80 -11.68
N ALA A 144 -8.84 -13.78 -12.34
CA ALA A 144 -10.23 -13.66 -12.76
C ALA A 144 -11.19 -13.55 -11.56
N ASN A 145 -11.00 -14.38 -10.52
CA ASN A 145 -11.79 -14.33 -9.30
C ASN A 145 -11.55 -13.03 -8.52
N TYR A 146 -10.29 -12.58 -8.43
CA TYR A 146 -9.95 -11.31 -7.78
C TYR A 146 -10.54 -10.12 -8.51
N GLN A 147 -10.49 -10.11 -9.84
CA GLN A 147 -11.13 -9.07 -10.65
C GLN A 147 -12.63 -9.00 -10.39
N ALA A 148 -13.33 -10.15 -10.34
CA ALA A 148 -14.75 -10.19 -10.02
C ALA A 148 -15.03 -9.65 -8.60
N PHE A 149 -14.26 -10.10 -7.61
CA PHE A 149 -14.33 -9.60 -6.23
C PHE A 149 -14.19 -8.08 -6.14
N ILE A 150 -13.13 -7.51 -6.71
CA ILE A 150 -12.86 -6.07 -6.57
C ILE A 150 -13.83 -5.23 -7.41
N LEU A 151 -14.30 -5.72 -8.56
CA LEU A 151 -15.29 -5.01 -9.38
C LEU A 151 -16.64 -4.90 -8.69
N ASP A 152 -17.05 -5.90 -7.93
CA ASP A 152 -18.27 -5.85 -7.14
C ASP A 152 -18.21 -4.75 -6.07
N TYR A 153 -17.09 -4.62 -5.35
CA TYR A 153 -16.88 -3.51 -4.42
C TYR A 153 -16.66 -2.17 -5.12
N ALA A 154 -16.09 -2.13 -6.33
CA ALA A 154 -15.94 -0.91 -7.10
C ALA A 154 -17.30 -0.34 -7.54
N ARG A 155 -18.23 -1.20 -7.98
CA ARG A 155 -19.61 -0.79 -8.29
C ARG A 155 -20.33 -0.30 -7.04
N LEU A 156 -20.20 -1.02 -5.92
CA LEU A 156 -20.77 -0.56 -4.65
C LEU A 156 -20.17 0.79 -4.21
N ALA A 157 -18.86 0.98 -4.37
CA ALA A 157 -18.19 2.24 -4.06
C ALA A 157 -18.69 3.39 -4.95
N GLU A 158 -18.97 3.13 -6.24
CA GLU A 158 -19.56 4.11 -7.15
C GLU A 158 -21.00 4.46 -6.74
N ASP A 159 -21.84 3.46 -6.49
CA ASP A 159 -23.24 3.64 -6.07
C ASP A 159 -23.35 4.45 -4.77
N LEU A 160 -22.44 4.19 -3.83
CA LEU A 160 -22.36 4.91 -2.56
C LEU A 160 -21.60 6.24 -2.65
N LYS A 161 -21.02 6.57 -3.81
CA LYS A 161 -20.15 7.74 -4.02
C LYS A 161 -19.00 7.79 -3.01
N MET A 162 -18.43 6.64 -2.71
CA MET A 162 -17.28 6.51 -1.81
C MET A 162 -16.11 7.33 -2.37
N PRO A 163 -15.47 8.22 -1.59
CA PRO A 163 -14.39 9.07 -2.08
C PRO A 163 -13.16 8.31 -2.60
N MET A 164 -12.82 7.19 -1.96
CA MET A 164 -11.66 6.39 -2.31
C MET A 164 -11.94 4.88 -2.24
N LEU A 165 -11.32 4.13 -3.14
CA LEU A 165 -11.25 2.67 -3.13
C LEU A 165 -9.78 2.22 -3.11
N CYS A 166 -9.46 1.31 -2.19
CA CYS A 166 -8.21 0.57 -2.20
C CYS A 166 -8.38 -0.72 -3.02
N VAL A 167 -7.68 -0.84 -4.14
CA VAL A 167 -7.85 -1.96 -5.10
C VAL A 167 -7.19 -3.27 -4.67
N GLY A 168 -6.36 -3.23 -3.64
CA GLY A 168 -5.69 -4.40 -3.08
C GLY A 168 -4.88 -4.05 -1.84
N THR A 169 -4.70 -5.02 -0.96
CA THR A 169 -4.10 -4.84 0.37
C THR A 169 -3.13 -6.00 0.63
N GLU A 170 -1.83 -5.70 0.73
CA GLU A 170 -0.74 -6.62 1.07
C GLU A 170 -0.59 -7.87 0.21
N LEU A 171 -0.97 -7.81 -1.07
CA LEU A 171 -0.90 -8.95 -1.98
C LEU A 171 0.51 -9.10 -2.59
N GLU A 172 1.53 -9.17 -1.74
CA GLU A 172 2.96 -9.02 -2.08
C GLU A 172 3.43 -9.86 -3.27
N LYS A 173 3.30 -11.18 -3.21
CA LYS A 173 3.73 -12.02 -4.35
C LYS A 173 2.95 -11.74 -5.63
N THR A 174 1.69 -11.35 -5.50
CA THR A 174 0.85 -11.02 -6.66
C THR A 174 1.22 -9.66 -7.26
N SER A 175 1.75 -8.71 -6.47
CA SER A 175 2.04 -7.35 -6.94
C SER A 175 3.16 -7.32 -8.00
N LEU A 176 3.94 -8.40 -8.08
CA LEU A 176 4.94 -8.63 -9.14
C LEU A 176 4.30 -8.98 -10.50
N LYS A 177 3.06 -9.46 -10.54
CA LYS A 177 2.28 -9.74 -11.76
C LYS A 177 1.65 -8.44 -12.30
N GLU A 178 2.53 -7.53 -12.74
CA GLU A 178 2.18 -6.15 -13.11
C GLU A 178 1.09 -6.06 -14.20
N LYS A 179 1.13 -6.96 -15.20
CA LYS A 179 0.20 -6.91 -16.34
C LYS A 179 -1.22 -7.16 -15.89
N GLU A 180 -1.40 -8.15 -15.02
CA GLU A 180 -2.68 -8.57 -14.47
C GLU A 180 -3.27 -7.47 -13.58
N TRP A 181 -2.46 -6.86 -12.71
CA TRP A 181 -2.87 -5.70 -11.90
C TRP A 181 -3.30 -4.50 -12.75
N ARG A 182 -2.56 -4.19 -13.83
CA ARG A 182 -2.94 -3.10 -14.74
C ARG A 182 -4.29 -3.37 -15.42
N VAL A 183 -4.58 -4.63 -15.78
CA VAL A 183 -5.90 -5.01 -16.32
C VAL A 183 -6.99 -4.77 -15.26
N ILE A 184 -6.80 -5.26 -14.03
CA ILE A 184 -7.76 -5.04 -12.93
C ILE A 184 -8.01 -3.56 -12.70
N ILE A 185 -6.96 -2.75 -12.57
CA ILE A 185 -7.09 -1.31 -12.34
C ILE A 185 -7.86 -0.64 -13.48
N ALA A 186 -7.58 -1.01 -14.73
CA ALA A 186 -8.30 -0.50 -15.88
C ALA A 186 -9.79 -0.88 -15.86
N GLU A 187 -10.14 -2.13 -15.50
CA GLU A 187 -11.54 -2.55 -15.36
C GLU A 187 -12.24 -1.81 -14.21
N VAL A 188 -11.57 -1.63 -13.06
CA VAL A 188 -12.12 -0.84 -11.93
C VAL A 188 -12.42 0.59 -12.35
N ARG A 189 -11.52 1.24 -13.10
CA ARG A 189 -11.73 2.60 -13.61
C ARG A 189 -12.92 2.74 -14.57
N LYS A 190 -13.38 1.66 -15.20
CA LYS A 190 -14.59 1.70 -16.05
C LYS A 190 -15.88 1.81 -15.24
N VAL A 191 -15.87 1.37 -13.98
CA VAL A 191 -17.07 1.30 -13.13
C VAL A 191 -17.00 2.19 -11.90
N TYR A 192 -15.84 2.76 -11.58
CA TYR A 192 -15.64 3.61 -10.42
C TYR A 192 -14.85 4.86 -10.77
N SER A 193 -15.41 6.02 -10.42
CA SER A 193 -14.93 7.35 -10.77
C SER A 193 -14.09 8.02 -9.67
N GLY A 194 -14.13 7.50 -8.45
CA GLY A 194 -13.40 8.05 -7.31
C GLY A 194 -11.89 7.73 -7.32
N LYS A 195 -11.22 8.04 -6.20
CA LYS A 195 -9.77 7.90 -6.09
C LYS A 195 -9.36 6.45 -5.86
N LEU A 196 -8.28 6.01 -6.50
CA LEU A 196 -7.72 4.67 -6.32
C LEU A 196 -6.38 4.69 -5.59
N THR A 197 -6.21 3.71 -4.71
CA THR A 197 -4.92 3.38 -4.07
C THR A 197 -4.74 1.86 -4.01
N TYR A 198 -3.54 1.40 -3.65
CA TYR A 198 -3.21 0.02 -3.30
C TYR A 198 -2.43 0.08 -1.98
N ALA A 199 -2.79 -0.74 -1.01
CA ALA A 199 -2.17 -0.75 0.32
C ALA A 199 -1.03 -1.78 0.35
N ALA A 200 0.15 -1.37 -0.11
CA ALA A 200 1.33 -2.22 -0.16
C ALA A 200 1.91 -2.44 1.25
N ASN A 201 2.39 -3.64 1.56
CA ASN A 201 3.15 -3.86 2.79
C ASN A 201 4.45 -3.02 2.79
N PHE A 202 4.97 -2.67 3.97
CA PHE A 202 6.24 -1.93 4.10
C PHE A 202 7.44 -2.67 3.48
N THR A 203 7.35 -3.98 3.27
CA THR A 203 8.33 -4.82 2.57
C THR A 203 8.27 -4.73 1.04
N GLU A 204 7.10 -4.39 0.47
CA GLU A 204 6.82 -4.54 -0.97
C GLU A 204 6.55 -3.24 -1.74
N PHE A 205 6.38 -2.11 -1.05
CA PHE A 205 5.92 -0.87 -1.71
C PHE A 205 6.92 -0.32 -2.76
N GLU A 206 8.22 -0.59 -2.63
CA GLU A 206 9.24 -0.18 -3.60
C GLU A 206 9.19 -1.00 -4.91
N GLN A 207 8.67 -2.23 -4.83
CA GLN A 207 8.64 -3.23 -5.89
C GLN A 207 7.41 -3.07 -6.78
N VAL A 208 6.32 -2.51 -6.26
CA VAL A 208 5.09 -2.24 -7.02
C VAL A 208 5.37 -1.31 -8.21
N ARG A 209 5.01 -1.77 -9.42
CA ARG A 209 5.34 -1.10 -10.69
C ARG A 209 4.17 -0.33 -11.33
N PHE A 210 2.97 -0.51 -10.80
CA PHE A 210 1.73 0.05 -11.36
C PHE A 210 1.21 1.28 -10.59
N TRP A 211 2.02 1.91 -9.74
CA TRP A 211 1.63 3.13 -9.01
C TRP A 211 1.19 4.27 -9.93
N ASP A 212 1.71 4.33 -11.16
CA ASP A 212 1.31 5.34 -12.16
C ASP A 212 -0.18 5.26 -12.55
N ALA A 213 -0.78 4.07 -12.44
CA ALA A 213 -2.20 3.83 -12.73
C ALA A 213 -3.14 4.20 -11.57
N LEU A 214 -2.59 4.56 -10.41
CA LEU A 214 -3.31 4.91 -9.19
C LEU A 214 -3.21 6.42 -8.88
N ASP A 215 -4.05 6.89 -7.97
CA ASP A 215 -4.02 8.29 -7.50
C ASP A 215 -3.03 8.48 -6.34
N TYR A 216 -2.88 7.46 -5.48
CA TYR A 216 -2.02 7.50 -4.30
C TYR A 216 -1.09 6.28 -4.26
N ILE A 217 0.09 6.47 -3.67
CA ILE A 217 0.94 5.38 -3.20
C ILE A 217 0.45 5.02 -1.78
N GLY A 218 -0.10 3.83 -1.60
CA GLY A 218 -0.54 3.35 -0.28
C GLY A 218 0.53 2.47 0.36
N VAL A 219 0.85 2.75 1.62
CA VAL A 219 1.83 1.95 2.40
C VAL A 219 1.22 1.56 3.74
N GLN A 220 1.23 0.27 4.06
CA GLN A 220 1.04 -0.26 5.40
C GLN A 220 2.34 -0.10 6.18
N ALA A 221 2.47 0.99 6.92
CA ALA A 221 3.75 1.47 7.44
C ALA A 221 4.11 0.86 8.80
N TYR A 222 4.05 -0.47 8.91
CA TYR A 222 4.46 -1.24 10.10
C TYR A 222 5.96 -1.49 10.13
N PHE A 223 6.76 -0.44 9.97
CA PHE A 223 8.23 -0.58 9.96
C PHE A 223 8.74 -1.01 11.35
N PRO A 224 9.67 -1.98 11.44
CA PRO A 224 10.40 -2.25 12.67
C PRO A 224 11.22 -1.02 13.09
N LEU A 225 11.07 -0.58 14.33
CA LEU A 225 11.65 0.67 14.84
C LEU A 225 12.77 0.48 15.85
N ALA A 226 12.99 -0.73 16.34
CA ALA A 226 13.92 -1.04 17.40
C ALA A 226 14.54 -2.42 17.19
N LYS A 227 15.71 -2.65 17.79
CA LYS A 227 16.35 -3.97 17.81
C LYS A 227 16.11 -4.74 19.10
N ASN A 228 15.73 -4.03 20.16
CA ASN A 228 15.55 -4.56 21.51
C ASN A 228 14.28 -3.96 22.15
N HIS A 229 13.80 -4.59 23.22
CA HIS A 229 12.68 -4.07 24.01
C HIS A 229 13.02 -2.72 24.68
N ASN A 230 11.98 -1.96 25.01
CA ASN A 230 12.06 -0.63 25.65
C ASN A 230 12.97 0.37 24.91
N PRO A 231 12.77 0.59 23.59
CA PRO A 231 13.53 1.57 22.84
C PRO A 231 13.30 2.98 23.37
N SER A 232 14.32 3.83 23.24
CA SER A 232 14.16 5.25 23.55
C SER A 232 13.33 5.97 22.49
N LEU A 233 12.67 7.08 22.84
CA LEU A 233 11.99 7.93 21.85
C LEU A 233 12.95 8.39 20.73
N GLN A 234 14.22 8.62 21.06
CA GLN A 234 15.23 8.99 20.08
C GLN A 234 15.49 7.86 19.08
N GLU A 235 15.62 6.62 19.54
CA GLU A 235 15.78 5.44 18.68
C GLU A 235 14.59 5.28 17.73
N LEU A 236 13.36 5.32 18.26
CA LEU A 236 12.13 5.22 17.47
C LEU A 236 12.06 6.31 16.39
N THR A 237 12.38 7.54 16.76
CA THR A 237 12.37 8.69 15.83
C THR A 237 13.45 8.54 14.75
N GLN A 238 14.65 8.08 15.12
CA GLN A 238 15.73 7.84 14.17
C GLN A 238 15.41 6.70 13.21
N SER A 239 14.81 5.60 13.69
CA SER A 239 14.41 4.48 12.84
C SER A 239 13.36 4.90 11.82
N TRP A 240 12.30 5.61 12.25
CA TRP A 240 11.32 6.19 11.34
C TRP A 240 11.93 7.08 10.26
N ASN A 241 12.83 8.00 10.67
CA ASN A 241 13.52 8.88 9.73
C ASN A 241 14.39 8.11 8.73
N SER A 242 14.89 6.93 9.09
CA SER A 242 15.69 6.09 8.20
C SER A 242 14.88 5.45 7.06
N HIS A 243 13.55 5.30 7.21
CA HIS A 243 12.65 4.80 6.17
C HIS A 243 12.15 5.88 5.21
N LEU A 244 12.21 7.17 5.58
CA LEU A 244 11.75 8.26 4.72
C LEU A 244 12.43 8.29 3.33
N PRO A 245 13.76 8.09 3.20
CA PRO A 245 14.42 8.11 1.90
C PRO A 245 13.87 7.08 0.88
N SER A 246 13.48 5.88 1.30
CA SER A 246 12.90 4.88 0.40
C SER A 246 11.49 5.28 -0.05
N ILE A 247 10.68 5.83 0.85
CA ILE A 247 9.36 6.38 0.52
C ILE A 247 9.51 7.56 -0.46
N GLU A 248 10.42 8.50 -0.18
CA GLU A 248 10.70 9.65 -1.06
C GLU A 248 11.15 9.22 -2.45
N LYS A 249 11.96 8.16 -2.56
CA LYS A 249 12.40 7.60 -3.84
C LYS A 249 11.20 7.13 -4.68
N VAL A 250 10.22 6.47 -4.08
CA VAL A 250 8.98 6.05 -4.77
C VAL A 250 8.14 7.26 -5.17
N ILE A 251 7.98 8.25 -4.29
CA ILE A 251 7.29 9.53 -4.61
C ILE A 251 7.96 10.20 -5.81
N ARG A 252 9.30 10.33 -5.80
CA ARG A 252 10.05 10.96 -6.90
C ARG A 252 9.89 10.19 -8.20
N LYS A 253 9.81 8.86 -8.16
CA LYS A 253 9.66 8.02 -9.35
C LYS A 253 8.27 8.16 -9.98
N PHE A 254 7.21 8.09 -9.17
CA PHE A 254 5.83 8.01 -9.69
C PHE A 254 5.06 9.33 -9.65
N LYS A 255 5.57 10.33 -8.93
CA LYS A 255 4.94 11.66 -8.75
C LYS A 255 3.51 11.56 -8.19
N LYS A 256 3.29 10.63 -7.26
CA LYS A 256 2.01 10.43 -6.57
C LYS A 256 2.13 10.71 -5.07
N PRO A 257 1.10 11.27 -4.42
CA PRO A 257 1.12 11.48 -2.98
C PRO A 257 1.11 10.14 -2.25
N VAL A 258 1.73 10.09 -1.08
CA VAL A 258 1.72 8.90 -0.22
C VAL A 258 0.60 9.01 0.81
N LEU A 259 -0.11 7.89 0.98
CA LEU A 259 -1.05 7.64 2.06
C LEU A 259 -0.51 6.46 2.88
N PHE A 260 -0.30 6.65 4.17
CA PHE A 260 -0.13 5.50 5.07
C PHE A 260 -1.51 4.87 5.29
N THR A 261 -1.78 3.81 4.54
CA THR A 261 -3.09 3.12 4.52
C THR A 261 -3.33 2.33 5.80
N GLU A 262 -2.25 1.96 6.48
CA GLU A 262 -2.24 1.53 7.88
C GLU A 262 -0.95 2.02 8.55
N ILE A 263 -1.02 2.28 9.85
CA ILE A 263 0.11 2.57 10.72
C ILE A 263 -0.35 2.36 12.17
N GLY A 264 0.43 1.68 12.98
CA GLY A 264 0.11 1.42 14.37
C GLY A 264 1.09 0.42 14.98
N TYR A 265 1.14 0.38 16.31
CA TYR A 265 1.95 -0.58 17.05
C TYR A 265 1.13 -1.09 18.23
N CYS A 266 1.16 -2.40 18.45
CA CYS A 266 0.49 -3.02 19.59
C CYS A 266 1.06 -2.48 20.91
N ASN A 267 0.25 -2.49 21.97
CA ASN A 267 0.74 -2.19 23.31
C ASN A 267 1.40 -3.44 23.93
N THR A 268 2.49 -3.90 23.31
CA THR A 268 3.27 -5.07 23.71
C THR A 268 4.77 -4.73 23.74
N VAL A 269 5.56 -5.52 24.48
CA VAL A 269 6.99 -5.23 24.72
C VAL A 269 7.87 -5.34 23.48
N ASP A 270 7.37 -6.07 22.48
CA ASP A 270 8.00 -6.44 21.21
C ASP A 270 7.50 -5.60 20.03
N ALA A 271 6.46 -4.79 20.18
CA ALA A 271 5.78 -4.13 19.07
C ALA A 271 6.71 -3.25 18.20
N ALA A 272 7.74 -2.66 18.78
CA ALA A 272 8.71 -1.85 18.02
C ALA A 272 9.82 -2.68 17.36
N VAL A 273 9.95 -3.96 17.70
CA VAL A 273 10.98 -4.87 17.19
C VAL A 273 10.49 -5.65 15.97
N GLU A 274 9.20 -5.99 15.96
CA GLU A 274 8.53 -6.76 14.90
C GLU A 274 8.20 -5.93 13.66
#